data_AF-A0A3N5IZ25-F1
#
_entry.id   AF-A0A3N5IZ25-F1
#
_cell.length_a   1.000
_cell.length_b   1.000
_cell.length_c   1.000
_cell.angle_alpha   90.00
_cell.angle_beta   90.00
_cell.angle_gamma   90.00
#
_symmetry.space_group_name_H-M   'P 1'
#
loop_
_entity.id
_entity.type
_entity.pdbx_description
1 polymer ?
#
loop_
_entity_poly.entity_id
_entity_poly.type
_entity_poly.pdbx_seq_one_letter_code
_entity_poly.pdbx_strand_id
1 'polypeptide(L)'
;MPARCPELDVYLRKIGAKCKYLSSRDSYWRQDGSRFCKVETSDGETVVVFNELTLAKDGHRLPEAEINSKGWLKLRLVNAKRMEAAKRLAAELYNR
;
A
#
# COMPACT_ATOMS: atom_id res chain seq x y z
N MET A 1 -4.25 14.95 -12.23
CA MET A 1 -5.20 14.06 -11.52
C MET A 1 -4.46 13.39 -10.37
N PRO A 2 -5.07 13.19 -9.18
CA PRO A 2 -4.40 12.51 -8.06
C PRO A 2 -4.16 11.02 -8.41
N ALA A 3 -3.10 10.38 -7.90
CA ALA A 3 -2.98 8.91 -7.91
C ALA A 3 -4.03 8.32 -6.98
N ARG A 4 -5.26 8.31 -7.46
CA ARG A 4 -6.32 7.52 -6.87
C ARG A 4 -6.24 6.19 -7.58
N CYS A 5 -5.81 5.17 -6.85
CA CYS A 5 -6.29 3.85 -7.12
C CYS A 5 -7.67 3.74 -6.44
N PRO A 6 -8.79 4.01 -7.15
CA PRO A 6 -10.11 3.99 -6.53
C PRO A 6 -10.45 2.59 -5.99
N GLU A 7 -9.96 1.54 -6.64
CA GLU A 7 -10.22 0.17 -6.23
C GLU A 7 -9.55 -0.16 -4.88
N LEU A 8 -8.28 0.21 -4.71
CA LEU A 8 -7.58 0.03 -3.44
C LEU A 8 -8.15 0.95 -2.35
N ASP A 9 -8.54 2.19 -2.68
CA ASP A 9 -9.18 3.12 -1.72
C ASP A 9 -10.51 2.57 -1.20
N VAL A 10 -11.36 2.04 -2.08
CA VAL A 10 -12.62 1.38 -1.71
C VAL A 10 -12.35 0.16 -0.84
N TYR A 11 -11.38 -0.68 -1.22
CA TYR A 11 -11.02 -1.87 -0.45
C TYR A 11 -10.53 -1.53 0.95
N LEU A 12 -9.61 -0.58 1.08
CA LEU A 12 -9.04 -0.16 2.35
C LEU A 12 -10.11 0.43 3.28
N ARG A 13 -11.08 1.19 2.74
CA ARG A 13 -12.25 1.64 3.53
C ARG A 13 -13.12 0.48 3.98
N LYS A 14 -13.33 -0.53 3.11
CA LYS A 14 -14.16 -1.69 3.41
C LYS A 14 -13.62 -2.51 4.58
N ILE A 15 -12.30 -2.62 4.71
CA ILE A 15 -11.66 -3.29 5.86
C ILE A 15 -11.60 -2.40 7.11
N GLY A 16 -12.03 -1.13 7.05
CA GLY A 16 -12.04 -0.20 8.18
C GLY A 16 -10.79 0.68 8.32
N ALA A 17 -9.87 0.64 7.36
CA ALA A 17 -8.67 1.47 7.39
C ALA A 17 -9.01 2.96 7.23
N LYS A 18 -8.34 3.80 8.02
CA LYS A 18 -8.52 5.26 7.98
C LYS A 18 -7.52 5.89 7.02
N CYS A 19 -8.04 6.56 5.99
CA CYS A 19 -7.22 7.32 5.04
C CYS A 19 -6.88 8.71 5.59
N LYS A 20 -5.64 9.14 5.43
CA LYS A 20 -5.21 10.52 5.64
C LYS A 20 -4.38 11.00 4.45
N TYR A 21 -4.79 12.12 3.87
CA TYR A 21 -4.10 12.74 2.75
C TYR A 21 -2.86 13.50 3.26
N LEU A 22 -1.73 13.32 2.59
CA LEU A 22 -0.49 14.08 2.83
C LEU A 22 -0.36 15.24 1.87
N SER A 23 -0.85 15.07 0.65
CA SER A 23 -0.82 16.08 -0.40
C SER A 23 -2.02 15.87 -1.33
N SER A 24 -2.11 16.67 -2.39
CA SER A 24 -3.07 16.45 -3.48
C SER A 24 -2.83 15.15 -4.25
N ARG A 25 -1.69 14.48 -4.07
CA ARG A 25 -1.28 13.27 -4.81
C ARG A 25 -0.99 12.05 -3.94
N ASP A 26 -0.70 12.27 -2.66
CA ASP A 26 -0.25 11.23 -1.73
C ASP A 26 -1.22 11.05 -0.59
N SER A 27 -1.46 9.79 -0.22
CA SER A 27 -2.26 9.41 0.93
C SER A 27 -1.58 8.30 1.71
N TYR A 28 -1.94 8.17 2.98
CA TYR A 28 -1.56 7.01 3.78
C TYR A 28 -2.74 6.49 4.55
N TRP A 29 -2.66 5.21 4.85
CA TRP A 29 -3.67 4.43 5.51
C TRP A 29 -3.15 3.95 6.83
N ARG A 30 -4.02 4.05 7.84
CA ARG A 30 -3.71 3.68 9.20
C ARG A 30 -4.74 2.70 9.75
N GLN A 31 -4.25 1.89 10.67
CA GLN A 31 -5.02 1.02 11.57
C GLN A 31 -4.56 1.37 12.99
N ASP A 32 -5.50 1.60 13.91
CA ASP A 32 -5.22 1.88 15.34
C ASP A 32 -4.08 2.89 15.62
N GLY A 33 -3.91 3.88 14.75
CA GLY A 33 -2.86 4.89 14.87
C GLY A 33 -1.51 4.52 14.23
N SER A 34 -1.32 3.30 13.76
CA SER A 34 -0.11 2.85 13.04
C SER A 34 -0.28 2.99 11.52
N ARG A 35 0.76 3.49 10.84
CA ARG A 35 0.79 3.60 9.37
C ARG A 35 1.24 2.26 8.80
N PHE A 36 0.41 1.65 7.97
CA PHE A 36 0.74 0.34 7.37
C PHE A 36 0.86 0.42 5.84
N CYS A 37 0.17 1.37 5.21
CA CYS A 37 0.14 1.54 3.76
C CYS A 37 0.21 3.03 3.39
N LYS A 38 0.93 3.35 2.34
CA LYS A 38 1.00 4.68 1.71
C LYS A 38 0.77 4.53 0.22
N VAL A 39 -0.03 5.40 -0.37
CA VAL A 39 -0.20 5.50 -1.82
C VAL A 39 0.47 6.79 -2.28
N GLU A 40 1.40 6.68 -3.21
CA GLU A 40 2.14 7.80 -3.79
C GLU A 40 2.09 7.74 -5.33
N THR A 41 2.14 8.91 -5.97
CA THR A 41 2.36 8.97 -7.43
C THR A 41 3.85 9.10 -7.68
N SER A 42 4.44 8.19 -8.43
CA SER A 42 5.84 8.28 -8.86
C SER A 42 5.89 8.12 -10.37
N ASP A 43 6.50 9.09 -11.07
CA ASP A 43 6.68 9.06 -12.53
C ASP A 43 5.38 8.89 -13.35
N GLY A 44 4.26 9.41 -12.82
CA GLY A 44 2.93 9.24 -13.45
C GLY A 44 2.25 7.89 -13.14
N GLU A 45 2.95 6.98 -12.45
CA GLU A 45 2.40 5.70 -12.01
C GLU A 45 1.90 5.77 -10.55
N THR A 46 0.89 4.97 -10.24
CA THR A 46 0.45 4.78 -8.84
C THR A 46 1.30 3.71 -8.17
N VAL A 47 1.97 4.10 -7.08
CA VAL A 47 2.83 3.23 -6.28
C VAL A 47 2.24 3.12 -4.88
N VAL A 48 2.18 1.89 -4.38
CA VAL A 48 1.79 1.63 -2.99
C VAL A 48 3.01 1.21 -2.23
N VAL A 49 3.21 1.80 -1.07
CA VAL A 49 4.33 1.52 -0.19
C VAL A 49 3.79 0.97 1.11
N PHE A 50 4.14 -0.28 1.39
CA PHE A 50 3.79 -1.00 2.60
C PHE A 50 4.96 -0.96 3.58
N ASN A 51 4.65 -0.85 4.87
CA ASN A 51 5.68 -0.92 5.89
C ASN A 51 6.15 -2.39 6.03
N GLU A 52 7.37 -2.71 5.57
CA GLU A 52 7.86 -4.09 5.42
C GLU A 52 8.33 -4.71 6.73
N LEU A 53 8.50 -3.92 7.80
CA LEU A 53 8.85 -4.44 9.14
C LEU A 53 7.94 -5.60 9.57
N THR A 54 6.72 -5.66 9.01
CA THR A 54 5.72 -6.70 9.27
C THR A 54 5.66 -7.83 8.22
N LEU A 55 6.17 -7.63 6.99
CA LEU A 55 6.06 -8.58 5.86
C LEU A 55 7.29 -9.47 5.69
N ALA A 56 8.50 -8.96 5.96
CA ALA A 56 9.74 -9.73 5.80
C ALA A 56 9.84 -10.92 6.77
N LYS A 57 9.11 -10.89 7.90
CA LYS A 57 9.08 -11.99 8.88
C LYS A 57 8.24 -13.20 8.45
N ASP A 58 7.32 -13.04 7.50
CA ASP A 58 6.39 -14.11 7.11
C ASP A 58 6.78 -14.86 5.84
N GLY A 59 7.95 -14.59 5.26
CA GLY A 59 8.39 -15.29 4.05
C GLY A 59 7.56 -14.93 2.80
N HIS A 60 6.71 -13.90 2.86
CA HIS A 60 6.01 -13.33 1.71
C HIS A 60 7.00 -12.54 0.84
N ARG A 61 7.88 -13.25 0.12
CA ARG A 61 8.65 -12.66 -0.97
C ARG A 61 7.70 -12.41 -2.14
N LEU A 62 7.28 -11.16 -2.29
CA LEU A 62 6.68 -10.70 -3.53
C LEU A 62 7.83 -10.36 -4.49
N PRO A 63 8.09 -11.19 -5.53
CA PRO A 63 9.14 -10.92 -6.49
C PRO A 63 8.92 -9.62 -7.28
N GLU A 64 7.69 -9.07 -7.25
CA GLU A 64 7.28 -7.86 -7.96
C GLU A 64 7.33 -6.59 -7.09
N ALA A 65 7.76 -6.69 -5.83
CA ALA A 65 7.82 -5.55 -4.92
C ALA A 65 9.27 -5.16 -4.62
N GLU A 66 9.54 -3.86 -4.75
CA GLU A 66 10.86 -3.27 -4.54
C GLU A 66 11.03 -2.86 -3.07
N ILE A 67 11.99 -3.45 -2.37
CA ILE A 67 12.32 -3.07 -0.99
C ILE A 67 13.16 -1.80 -1.03
N ASN A 68 12.68 -0.72 -0.40
CA ASN A 68 13.48 0.50 -0.30
C ASN A 68 14.52 0.40 0.84
N SER A 69 15.51 1.30 0.85
CA SER A 69 16.57 1.35 1.86
C SER A 69 16.09 1.61 3.30
N LYS A 70 14.80 1.89 3.50
CA LYS A 70 14.15 2.07 4.82
C LYS A 70 13.35 0.83 5.24
N GLY A 71 13.43 -0.27 4.50
CA GLY A 71 12.65 -1.49 4.74
C GLY A 71 11.15 -1.25 4.53
N TRP A 72 10.78 -0.49 3.49
CA TRP A 72 9.39 -0.37 3.06
C TRP A 72 9.26 -0.98 1.67
N LEU A 73 8.21 -1.77 1.50
CA LEU A 73 7.93 -2.55 0.32
C LEU A 73 7.12 -1.71 -0.66
N LYS A 74 7.72 -1.33 -1.79
CA LYS A 74 7.08 -0.57 -2.85
C LYS A 74 6.52 -1.50 -3.92
N LEU A 75 5.25 -1.34 -4.26
CA LEU A 75 4.54 -2.10 -5.28
C LEU A 75 3.86 -1.15 -6.26
N ARG A 76 4.22 -1.23 -7.54
CA ARG A 76 3.63 -0.40 -8.60
C ARG A 76 2.35 -1.05 -9.13
N LEU A 77 1.24 -0.33 -9.15
CA LEU A 77 -0.07 -0.84 -9.56
C LEU A 77 -0.27 -0.75 -11.08
N VAL A 78 0.59 -1.43 -11.85
CA VAL A 78 0.57 -1.36 -13.33
C VAL A 78 -0.44 -2.31 -13.97
N ASN A 79 -0.97 -3.27 -13.20
CA ASN A 79 -1.94 -4.26 -13.69
C ASN A 79 -2.85 -4.78 -12.55
N ALA A 80 -3.92 -5.49 -12.94
CA ALA A 80 -4.89 -6.06 -11.99
C ALA A 80 -4.26 -7.09 -11.03
N LYS A 81 -3.27 -7.87 -11.48
CA LYS A 81 -2.59 -8.85 -10.63
C LYS A 81 -1.85 -8.18 -9.46
N ARG A 82 -1.16 -7.07 -9.73
CA ARG A 82 -0.48 -6.27 -8.71
C ARG A 82 -1.46 -5.54 -7.80
N MET A 83 -2.63 -5.19 -8.32
CA MET A 83 -3.73 -4.66 -7.51
C MET A 83 -4.21 -5.66 -6.45
N GLU A 84 -4.47 -6.90 -6.87
CA GLU A 84 -4.87 -7.98 -5.96
C GLU A 84 -3.78 -8.27 -4.93
N ALA A 85 -2.51 -8.27 -5.34
CA ALA A 85 -1.38 -8.40 -4.41
C ALA A 85 -1.37 -7.25 -3.39
N ALA A 86 -1.58 -6.01 -3.82
CA ALA A 86 -1.66 -4.85 -2.92
C ALA A 86 -2.82 -4.95 -1.91
N LYS A 87 -4.00 -5.39 -2.36
CA LYS A 87 -5.15 -5.61 -1.46
C LYS A 87 -4.85 -6.69 -0.43
N ARG A 88 -4.27 -7.82 -0.87
CA ARG A 88 -3.90 -8.93 0.02
C ARG A 88 -2.92 -8.47 1.09
N LEU A 89 -1.83 -7.80 0.70
CA LEU A 89 -0.86 -7.24 1.64
C LEU A 89 -1.47 -6.23 2.60
N ALA A 90 -2.33 -5.35 2.09
CA ALA A 90 -3.05 -4.39 2.94
C ALA A 90 -3.90 -5.10 3.99
N ALA A 91 -4.60 -6.17 3.60
CA ALA A 91 -5.42 -6.96 4.52
C ALA A 91 -4.56 -7.67 5.57
N GLU A 92 -3.46 -8.29 5.15
CA GLU A 92 -2.54 -9.00 6.03
C GLU A 92 -1.92 -8.04 7.06
N LEU A 93 -1.53 -6.84 6.62
CA LEU A 93 -1.02 -5.79 7.50
C LEU A 93 -2.08 -5.20 8.43
N TYR A 94 -3.34 -5.18 8.00
CA TYR A 94 -4.45 -4.62 8.76
C TYR A 94 -5.03 -5.59 9.81
N ASN A 95 -4.83 -6.91 9.68
CA ASN A 95 -5.34 -7.89 10.65
C ASN A 95 -4.30 -8.27 11.73
N ARG A 96 -3.15 -7.60 11.75
CA ARG A 96 -2.11 -7.73 12.78
C ARG A 96 -2.21 -6.60 13.80
#